data_AF-A0A2D6A8L7-F1
#
_entry.id   AF-A0A2D6A8L7-F1
#
_cell.length_a   1.000
_cell.length_b   1.000
_cell.length_c   1.000
_cell.angle_alpha   90.00
_cell.angle_beta   90.00
_cell.angle_gamma   90.00
#
_symmetry.space_group_name_H-M   'P 1'
#
loop_
_entity.id
_entity.type
_entity.pdbx_description
1 polymer ?
#
loop_
_entity_poly.entity_id
_entity_poly.type
_entity_poly.pdbx_seq_one_letter_code
_entity_poly.pdbx_strand_id
1 'polypeptide(L)'
;MSESSYKAAGVDIDAKYAAVAAAKQAIRTTFTSGVVSDIGLFGGLFDAARVGAGDQLLVASTDGVGTKVLVAAEAERYDSIGHDIVNHSINDVLVQGARPLFFLDYVGTGKLDPAVVTQILQGMAAACQVGKCALLGGETAEMPGLYHDGHFEIVGTIVGAVARDRVLDGSKVRDGDAVLSLPSNGLHTNGYSLARRVLFEQQGFGLDDSPHGLGVSLVDALLAPHRSYLEPVLPLLEKGSSVHACAHITGGGVLDNLPRVLPAGLGAELRKDSVEVPDILRLITELGQVDDSEAYRVFNMGFGFLLVVDPTEVDTVLASLRAAGEDAREVGRITGDLDGVCVV
;
A
#
# COMPACT_ATOMS: atom_id res chain seq x y z
N MET A 1 15.50 -12.05 41.62
CA MET A 1 16.05 -12.63 40.38
C MET A 1 16.82 -11.53 39.71
N SER A 2 18.11 -11.74 39.40
CA SER A 2 18.92 -10.73 38.71
C SER A 2 18.33 -10.45 37.34
N GLU A 3 18.18 -9.18 36.99
CA GLU A 3 17.77 -8.72 35.67
C GLU A 3 18.68 -9.36 34.61
N SER A 4 18.11 -9.89 33.52
CA SER A 4 18.88 -10.51 32.43
C SER A 4 19.86 -9.50 31.87
N SER A 5 21.11 -9.88 31.60
CA SER A 5 22.10 -9.01 30.94
C SER A 5 21.61 -8.51 29.58
N TYR A 6 20.72 -9.26 28.93
CA TYR A 6 20.09 -8.89 27.67
C TYR A 6 18.99 -7.84 27.86
N LYS A 7 18.21 -7.96 28.95
CA LYS A 7 17.25 -6.92 29.37
C LYS A 7 17.93 -5.64 29.83
N ALA A 8 19.07 -5.76 30.51
CA ALA A 8 19.93 -4.62 30.86
C ALA A 8 20.55 -3.93 29.64
N ALA A 9 20.69 -4.63 28.51
CA ALA A 9 21.06 -4.05 27.22
C ALA A 9 19.86 -3.42 26.47
N GLY A 10 18.68 -3.39 27.10
CA GLY A 10 17.46 -2.78 26.57
C GLY A 10 16.64 -3.68 25.67
N VAL A 11 16.78 -5.00 25.75
CA VAL A 11 15.99 -5.96 24.95
C VAL A 11 15.11 -6.84 25.85
N ASP A 12 13.80 -6.68 25.72
CA ASP A 12 12.78 -7.43 26.47
C ASP A 12 12.11 -8.51 25.61
N ILE A 13 12.67 -9.72 25.66
CA ILE A 13 12.14 -10.89 24.97
C ILE A 13 10.73 -11.27 25.47
N ASP A 14 10.44 -11.07 26.75
CA ASP A 14 9.14 -11.41 27.34
C ASP A 14 8.04 -10.48 26.81
N ALA A 15 8.37 -9.18 26.66
CA ALA A 15 7.49 -8.19 26.08
C ALA A 15 7.15 -8.52 24.61
N LYS A 16 8.12 -9.01 23.82
CA LYS A 16 7.86 -9.52 22.47
C LYS A 16 6.85 -10.67 22.47
N TYR A 17 7.06 -11.67 23.33
CA TYR A 17 6.15 -12.82 23.41
C TYR A 17 4.74 -12.43 23.87
N ALA A 18 4.62 -11.45 24.76
CA ALA A 18 3.34 -10.94 25.20
C ALA A 18 2.54 -10.29 24.06
N ALA A 19 3.18 -9.47 23.21
CA ALA A 19 2.53 -8.85 22.06
C ALA A 19 2.00 -9.89 21.07
N VAL A 20 2.83 -10.87 20.71
CA VAL A 20 2.42 -11.96 19.79
C VAL A 20 1.30 -12.80 20.40
N ALA A 21 1.35 -13.09 21.69
CA ALA A 21 0.29 -13.83 22.38
C ALA A 21 -1.05 -13.06 22.37
N ALA A 22 -1.02 -11.73 22.54
CA ALA A 22 -2.20 -10.87 22.50
C ALA A 22 -2.81 -10.78 21.10
N ALA A 23 -1.99 -10.73 20.05
CA ALA A 23 -2.44 -10.70 18.66
C ALA A 23 -2.80 -12.08 18.09
N LYS A 24 -2.46 -13.19 18.78
CA LYS A 24 -2.57 -14.56 18.27
C LYS A 24 -3.93 -14.91 17.69
N GLN A 25 -5.02 -14.47 18.35
CA GLN A 25 -6.37 -14.75 17.88
C GLN A 25 -6.67 -13.99 16.58
N ALA A 26 -6.28 -12.72 16.47
CA ALA A 26 -6.45 -11.93 15.25
C ALA A 26 -5.65 -12.56 14.09
N ILE A 27 -4.40 -12.95 14.33
CA ILE A 27 -3.56 -13.62 13.32
C ILE A 27 -4.23 -14.90 12.81
N ARG A 28 -4.72 -15.76 13.71
CA ARG A 28 -5.41 -17.01 13.32
C ARG A 28 -6.65 -16.79 12.47
N THR A 29 -7.34 -15.66 12.65
CA THR A 29 -8.52 -15.35 11.85
C THR A 29 -8.19 -15.00 10.39
N THR A 30 -6.90 -14.86 10.04
CA THR A 30 -6.42 -14.71 8.65
C THR A 30 -6.17 -16.04 7.94
N PHE A 31 -6.18 -17.16 8.66
CA PHE A 31 -5.74 -18.44 8.11
C PHE A 31 -6.67 -18.91 7.00
N THR A 32 -6.07 -19.22 5.85
CA THR A 32 -6.74 -19.85 4.71
C THR A 32 -6.48 -21.35 4.70
N SER A 33 -7.13 -22.09 3.79
CA SER A 33 -6.90 -23.53 3.62
C SER A 33 -5.46 -23.89 3.23
N GLY A 34 -4.69 -22.90 2.76
CA GLY A 34 -3.28 -23.06 2.43
C GLY A 34 -2.36 -23.13 3.65
N VAL A 35 -2.76 -22.62 4.82
CA VAL A 35 -1.90 -22.64 6.02
C VAL A 35 -1.79 -24.05 6.58
N VAL A 36 -0.56 -24.53 6.78
CA VAL A 36 -0.26 -25.88 7.29
C VAL A 36 0.28 -25.84 8.73
N SER A 37 0.96 -24.76 9.12
CA SER A 37 1.56 -24.57 10.45
C SER A 37 0.72 -23.68 11.37
N ASP A 38 0.86 -23.85 12.69
CA ASP A 38 0.36 -22.88 13.67
C ASP A 38 1.44 -21.82 14.01
N ILE A 39 1.02 -20.76 14.71
CA ILE A 39 1.87 -19.62 15.11
C ILE A 39 2.90 -20.08 16.16
N GLY A 40 4.16 -19.64 15.99
CA GLY A 40 5.25 -19.85 16.94
C GLY A 40 6.26 -20.94 16.54
N LEU A 41 6.14 -21.50 15.34
CA LEU A 41 7.20 -22.31 14.73
C LEU A 41 8.28 -21.41 14.09
N PHE A 42 9.43 -21.99 13.73
CA PHE A 42 10.55 -21.28 13.08
C PHE A 42 10.18 -20.58 11.76
N GLY A 43 9.11 -21.03 11.12
CA GLY A 43 8.56 -20.41 9.92
C GLY A 43 7.16 -20.93 9.67
N GLY A 44 6.36 -20.15 8.94
CA GLY A 44 5.05 -20.59 8.51
C GLY A 44 5.12 -21.45 7.25
N LEU A 45 4.30 -22.50 7.20
CA LEU A 45 4.17 -23.42 6.08
C LEU A 45 2.87 -23.13 5.33
N PHE A 46 2.97 -22.94 4.01
CA PHE A 46 1.83 -22.68 3.14
C PHE A 46 1.82 -23.67 1.96
N ASP A 47 0.72 -24.38 1.79
CA ASP A 47 0.47 -25.31 0.70
C ASP A 47 -0.31 -24.61 -0.42
N ALA A 48 0.43 -24.15 -1.44
CA ALA A 48 -0.13 -23.46 -2.60
C ALA A 48 -1.10 -24.35 -3.41
N ALA A 49 -0.95 -25.68 -3.37
CA ALA A 49 -1.83 -26.57 -4.11
C ALA A 49 -3.26 -26.58 -3.52
N ARG A 50 -3.40 -26.46 -2.19
CA ARG A 50 -4.72 -26.41 -1.52
C ARG A 50 -5.56 -25.19 -1.86
N VAL A 51 -4.94 -24.15 -2.40
CA VAL A 51 -5.61 -22.91 -2.82
C VAL A 51 -5.63 -22.75 -4.34
N GLY A 52 -5.30 -23.81 -5.10
CA GLY A 52 -5.32 -23.79 -6.56
C GLY A 52 -4.17 -23.01 -7.21
N ALA A 53 -3.04 -22.85 -6.50
CA ALA A 53 -1.86 -22.12 -6.96
C ALA A 53 -0.61 -23.01 -7.14
N GLY A 54 -0.78 -24.33 -7.17
CA GLY A 54 0.35 -25.29 -7.16
C GLY A 54 1.24 -25.27 -8.42
N ASP A 55 0.72 -24.78 -9.55
CA ASP A 55 1.41 -24.67 -10.85
C ASP A 55 1.58 -23.23 -11.33
N GLN A 56 1.21 -22.26 -10.48
CA GLN A 56 1.25 -20.83 -10.77
C GLN A 56 2.64 -20.24 -10.52
N LEU A 57 2.88 -19.05 -11.08
CA LEU A 57 4.05 -18.25 -10.74
C LEU A 57 3.82 -17.57 -9.38
N LEU A 58 4.85 -17.53 -8.55
CA LEU A 58 4.83 -16.73 -7.33
C LEU A 58 5.31 -15.32 -7.64
N VAL A 59 4.61 -14.34 -7.08
CA VAL A 59 4.95 -12.92 -7.14
C VAL A 59 5.18 -12.46 -5.71
N ALA A 60 6.28 -11.76 -5.44
CA ALA A 60 6.58 -11.28 -4.10
C ALA A 60 6.95 -9.80 -4.15
N SER A 61 6.49 -9.05 -3.15
CA SER A 61 6.89 -7.65 -2.91
C SER A 61 7.28 -7.48 -1.45
N THR A 62 8.23 -6.58 -1.18
CA THR A 62 8.56 -6.17 0.18
C THR A 62 8.67 -4.67 0.26
N ASP A 63 7.98 -4.09 1.24
CA ASP A 63 7.75 -2.66 1.30
C ASP A 63 7.78 -2.18 2.76
N GLY A 64 7.90 -0.87 2.94
CA GLY A 64 7.78 -0.21 4.23
C GLY A 64 6.70 0.85 4.22
N VAL A 65 6.15 1.18 5.39
CA VAL A 65 5.13 2.26 5.52
C VAL A 65 5.74 3.65 5.28
N GLY A 66 7.05 3.80 5.46
CA GLY A 66 7.75 5.07 5.34
C GLY A 66 7.43 6.03 6.50
N THR A 67 7.60 7.33 6.27
CA THR A 67 7.54 8.34 7.35
C THR A 67 6.14 8.64 7.88
N LYS A 68 5.09 7.96 7.39
CA LYS A 68 3.76 7.96 8.00
C LYS A 68 3.76 7.41 9.42
N VAL A 69 4.67 6.48 9.74
CA VAL A 69 4.82 5.93 11.11
C VAL A 69 5.10 7.01 12.15
N LEU A 70 5.72 8.12 11.76
CA LEU A 70 6.02 9.24 12.66
C LEU A 70 4.75 10.04 13.01
N VAL A 71 3.80 10.17 12.08
CA VAL A 71 2.49 10.75 12.36
C VAL A 71 1.68 9.84 13.28
N ALA A 72 1.72 8.53 13.03
CA ALA A 72 1.05 7.53 13.87
C ALA A 72 1.60 7.52 15.30
N ALA A 73 2.93 7.62 15.46
CA ALA A 73 3.59 7.72 16.75
C ALA A 73 3.16 8.97 17.53
N GLU A 74 3.20 10.13 16.88
CA GLU A 74 2.84 11.41 17.50
C GLU A 74 1.36 11.48 17.89
N ALA A 75 0.49 10.84 17.10
CA ALA A 75 -0.94 10.72 17.38
C ALA A 75 -1.30 9.60 18.38
N GLU A 76 -0.36 8.73 18.72
CA GLU A 76 -0.59 7.46 19.43
C GLU A 76 -1.69 6.57 18.78
N ARG A 77 -1.79 6.59 17.44
CA ARG A 77 -2.78 5.85 16.64
C ARG A 77 -2.09 4.86 15.69
N TYR A 78 -2.13 3.58 16.04
CA TYR A 78 -1.30 2.54 15.42
C TYR A 78 -2.06 1.44 14.67
N ASP A 79 -3.38 1.53 14.59
CA ASP A 79 -4.23 0.54 13.93
C ASP A 79 -4.15 0.67 12.40
N SER A 80 -4.20 1.89 11.87
CA SER A 80 -4.25 2.13 10.41
C SER A 80 -2.94 1.78 9.68
N ILE A 81 -1.79 1.88 10.35
CA ILE A 81 -0.47 1.54 9.75
C ILE A 81 -0.30 0.05 9.47
N GLY A 82 -0.98 -0.82 10.23
CA GLY A 82 -1.05 -2.24 9.92
C GLY A 82 -1.86 -2.51 8.64
N HIS A 83 -2.93 -1.74 8.43
CA HIS A 83 -3.67 -1.77 7.17
C HIS A 83 -2.84 -1.22 6.01
N ASP A 84 -2.13 -0.12 6.24
CA ASP A 84 -1.32 0.56 5.24
C ASP A 84 -0.32 -0.38 4.57
N ILE A 85 0.46 -1.12 5.38
CA ILE A 85 1.53 -1.97 4.84
C ILE A 85 0.97 -3.16 4.05
N VAL A 86 -0.10 -3.79 4.55
CA VAL A 86 -0.70 -4.94 3.89
C VAL A 86 -1.34 -4.49 2.57
N ASN A 87 -2.10 -3.39 2.57
CA ASN A 87 -2.76 -2.90 1.38
C ASN A 87 -1.76 -2.42 0.33
N HIS A 88 -0.68 -1.74 0.74
CA HIS A 88 0.41 -1.34 -0.15
C HIS A 88 0.99 -2.56 -0.88
N SER A 89 1.45 -3.56 -0.14
CA SER A 89 2.07 -4.74 -0.73
C SER A 89 1.09 -5.55 -1.58
N ILE A 90 -0.19 -5.66 -1.17
CA ILE A 90 -1.24 -6.29 -2.00
C ILE A 90 -1.35 -5.58 -3.36
N ASN A 91 -1.38 -4.25 -3.37
CA ASN A 91 -1.50 -3.48 -4.59
C ASN A 91 -0.29 -3.70 -5.52
N ASP A 92 0.92 -3.87 -4.98
CA ASP A 92 2.12 -4.11 -5.79
C ASP A 92 2.14 -5.47 -6.46
N VAL A 93 1.68 -6.54 -5.80
CA VAL A 93 1.59 -7.85 -6.50
C VAL A 93 0.38 -7.91 -7.43
N LEU A 94 -0.67 -7.13 -7.14
CA LEU A 94 -1.84 -7.02 -7.99
C LEU A 94 -1.53 -6.40 -9.35
N VAL A 95 -0.53 -5.52 -9.47
CA VAL A 95 -0.18 -4.93 -10.77
C VAL A 95 0.29 -5.99 -11.79
N GLN A 96 0.76 -7.14 -11.32
CA GLN A 96 1.13 -8.28 -12.18
C GLN A 96 0.00 -9.32 -12.33
N GLY A 97 -1.19 -9.03 -11.81
CA GLY A 97 -2.34 -9.93 -11.81
C GLY A 97 -2.31 -11.00 -10.71
N ALA A 98 -1.46 -10.85 -9.70
CA ALA A 98 -1.33 -11.85 -8.65
C ALA A 98 -2.45 -11.74 -7.60
N ARG A 99 -3.01 -12.89 -7.24
CA ARG A 99 -3.86 -13.02 -6.06
C ARG A 99 -2.97 -13.23 -4.82
N PRO A 100 -3.14 -12.44 -3.74
CA PRO A 100 -2.40 -12.63 -2.50
C PRO A 100 -2.59 -14.03 -1.89
N LEU A 101 -1.52 -14.64 -1.39
CA LEU A 101 -1.56 -15.94 -0.68
C LEU A 101 -1.29 -15.76 0.81
N PHE A 102 -0.15 -15.15 1.13
CA PHE A 102 0.28 -14.92 2.50
C PHE A 102 1.18 -13.69 2.62
N PHE A 103 1.24 -13.16 3.83
CA PHE A 103 1.99 -11.98 4.23
C PHE A 103 2.92 -12.32 5.40
N LEU A 104 4.08 -11.67 5.41
CA LEU A 104 5.05 -11.69 6.51
C LEU A 104 5.34 -10.27 6.96
N ASP A 105 5.55 -10.06 8.25
CA ASP A 105 5.88 -8.74 8.80
C ASP A 105 7.23 -8.71 9.53
N TYR A 106 7.83 -7.52 9.57
CA TYR A 106 8.94 -7.20 10.46
C TYR A 106 8.66 -5.84 11.11
N VAL A 107 8.75 -5.80 12.44
CA VAL A 107 8.60 -4.57 13.23
C VAL A 107 9.89 -4.28 13.99
N GLY A 108 10.54 -3.18 13.66
CA GLY A 108 11.74 -2.69 14.36
C GLY A 108 11.39 -1.51 15.25
N THR A 109 11.88 -1.46 16.48
CA THR A 109 11.64 -0.32 17.39
C THR A 109 12.83 -0.07 18.32
N GLY A 110 13.00 1.16 18.78
CA GLY A 110 14.04 1.51 19.76
C GLY A 110 13.73 0.95 21.14
N LYS A 111 12.45 1.00 21.52
CA LYS A 111 11.90 0.40 22.73
C LYS A 111 10.58 -0.27 22.43
N LEU A 112 10.42 -1.51 22.85
CA LEU A 112 9.23 -2.28 22.55
C LEU A 112 8.11 -1.97 23.54
N ASP A 113 6.99 -1.47 23.01
CA ASP A 113 5.72 -1.40 23.71
C ASP A 113 4.79 -2.51 23.17
N PRO A 114 4.47 -3.54 23.98
CA PRO A 114 3.58 -4.62 23.58
C PRO A 114 2.20 -4.15 23.10
N ALA A 115 1.66 -3.06 23.65
CA ALA A 115 0.35 -2.54 23.27
C ALA A 115 0.39 -1.94 21.86
N VAL A 116 1.45 -1.21 21.52
CA VAL A 116 1.67 -0.65 20.17
C VAL A 116 1.83 -1.77 19.15
N VAL A 117 2.72 -2.73 19.42
CA VAL A 117 2.94 -3.87 18.52
C VAL A 117 1.66 -4.69 18.33
N THR A 118 0.87 -4.88 19.39
CA THR A 118 -0.41 -5.60 19.30
C THR A 118 -1.40 -4.88 18.37
N GLN A 119 -1.51 -3.55 18.44
CA GLN A 119 -2.39 -2.77 17.55
C GLN A 119 -1.96 -2.88 16.09
N ILE A 120 -0.66 -2.79 15.82
CA ILE A 120 -0.09 -2.95 14.47
C ILE A 120 -0.45 -4.33 13.91
N LEU A 121 -0.19 -5.41 14.67
CA LEU A 121 -0.49 -6.78 14.26
C LEU A 121 -1.99 -7.02 14.05
N GLN A 122 -2.85 -6.39 14.87
CA GLN A 122 -4.30 -6.45 14.68
C GLN A 122 -4.75 -5.77 13.39
N GLY A 123 -4.19 -4.60 13.06
CA GLY A 123 -4.44 -3.90 11.79
C GLY A 123 -3.98 -4.71 10.58
N MET A 124 -2.77 -5.31 10.65
CA MET A 124 -2.28 -6.21 9.61
C MET A 124 -3.20 -7.43 9.44
N ALA A 125 -3.62 -8.05 10.54
CA ALA A 125 -4.52 -9.19 10.49
C ALA A 125 -5.86 -8.82 9.85
N ALA A 126 -6.45 -7.69 10.24
CA ALA A 126 -7.71 -7.21 9.67
C ALA A 126 -7.57 -6.93 8.15
N ALA A 127 -6.47 -6.32 7.70
CA ALA A 127 -6.21 -6.12 6.29
C ALA A 127 -5.96 -7.43 5.53
N CYS A 128 -5.24 -8.39 6.12
CA CYS A 128 -5.02 -9.71 5.53
C CYS A 128 -6.34 -10.47 5.33
N GLN A 129 -7.28 -10.37 6.26
CA GLN A 129 -8.61 -10.96 6.11
C GLN A 129 -9.37 -10.39 4.91
N VAL A 130 -9.40 -9.07 4.77
CA VAL A 130 -10.02 -8.38 3.64
C VAL A 130 -9.30 -8.77 2.33
N GLY A 131 -7.97 -8.83 2.38
CA GLY A 131 -7.09 -9.26 1.29
C GLY A 131 -7.13 -10.76 0.98
N LYS A 132 -7.86 -11.56 1.77
CA LYS A 132 -7.96 -13.02 1.67
C LYS A 132 -6.60 -13.73 1.66
N CYS A 133 -5.61 -13.17 2.35
CA CYS A 133 -4.29 -13.77 2.55
C CYS A 133 -4.05 -14.08 4.03
N ALA A 134 -3.12 -15.00 4.30
CA ALA A 134 -2.76 -15.36 5.66
C ALA A 134 -1.60 -14.50 6.17
N LEU A 135 -1.72 -13.93 7.38
CA LEU A 135 -0.57 -13.41 8.11
C LEU A 135 0.21 -14.62 8.65
N LEU A 136 1.23 -15.04 7.91
CA LEU A 136 1.84 -16.36 8.04
C LEU A 136 2.94 -16.42 9.09
N GLY A 137 3.56 -15.27 9.37
CA GLY A 137 4.61 -15.13 10.37
C GLY A 137 5.24 -13.75 10.32
N GLY A 138 6.12 -13.46 11.26
CA GLY A 138 6.82 -12.19 11.31
C GLY A 138 7.86 -12.16 12.40
N GLU A 139 8.57 -11.05 12.52
CA GLU A 139 9.58 -10.82 13.56
C GLU A 139 9.42 -9.44 14.19
N THR A 140 9.75 -9.34 15.47
CA THR A 140 9.78 -8.06 16.18
C THR A 140 11.14 -7.89 16.85
N ALA A 141 11.80 -6.76 16.55
CA ALA A 141 13.13 -6.47 17.03
C ALA A 141 13.15 -5.16 17.85
N GLU A 142 13.61 -5.28 19.10
CA GLU A 142 13.95 -4.13 19.94
C GLU A 142 15.44 -3.85 19.78
N MET A 143 15.78 -2.67 19.25
CA MET A 143 17.14 -2.29 18.86
C MET A 143 17.48 -0.91 19.43
N PRO A 144 17.68 -0.79 20.76
CA PRO A 144 18.07 0.46 21.39
C PRO A 144 19.42 0.92 20.83
N GLY A 145 19.50 2.20 20.45
CA GLY A 145 20.68 2.79 19.82
C GLY A 145 20.72 2.72 18.29
N LEU A 146 19.83 1.95 17.66
CA LEU A 146 19.57 2.06 16.22
C LEU A 146 18.39 2.99 15.95
N TYR A 147 17.26 2.78 16.62
CA TYR A 147 16.10 3.66 16.55
C TYR A 147 16.08 4.63 17.73
N HIS A 148 15.55 5.84 17.49
CA HIS A 148 15.25 6.80 18.57
C HIS A 148 14.05 6.32 19.40
N ASP A 149 13.94 6.83 20.63
CA ASP A 149 12.81 6.55 21.50
C ASP A 149 11.49 6.96 20.83
N GLY A 150 10.50 6.07 20.85
CA GLY A 150 9.20 6.27 20.20
C GLY A 150 9.20 6.08 18.68
N HIS A 151 10.36 5.88 18.05
CA HIS A 151 10.43 5.56 16.62
C HIS A 151 10.37 4.05 16.40
N PHE A 152 9.62 3.66 15.39
CA PHE A 152 9.51 2.29 14.92
C PHE A 152 9.40 2.26 13.40
N GLU A 153 9.65 1.09 12.84
CA GLU A 153 9.57 0.78 11.43
C GLU A 153 8.71 -0.48 11.26
N ILE A 154 7.93 -0.49 10.19
CA ILE A 154 7.14 -1.65 9.78
C ILE A 154 7.54 -1.97 8.34
N VAL A 155 7.95 -3.22 8.14
CA VAL A 155 8.22 -3.80 6.83
C VAL A 155 7.25 -4.96 6.61
N GLY A 156 6.68 -5.02 5.43
CA GLY A 156 5.81 -6.09 4.98
C GLY A 156 6.42 -6.85 3.82
N THR A 157 6.16 -8.15 3.74
CA THR A 157 6.45 -8.97 2.56
C THR A 157 5.20 -9.75 2.19
N ILE A 158 4.65 -9.50 1.01
CA ILE A 158 3.54 -10.30 0.47
C ILE A 158 4.07 -11.33 -0.51
N VAL A 159 3.44 -12.50 -0.54
CA VAL A 159 3.57 -13.47 -1.62
C VAL A 159 2.19 -13.73 -2.19
N GLY A 160 2.05 -13.53 -3.50
CA GLY A 160 0.88 -13.85 -4.30
C GLY A 160 1.18 -14.90 -5.37
N ALA A 161 0.15 -15.31 -6.10
CA ALA A 161 0.29 -16.21 -7.22
C ALA A 161 -0.53 -15.77 -8.44
N VAL A 162 0.01 -16.03 -9.62
CA VAL A 162 -0.59 -15.68 -10.91
C VAL A 162 -0.40 -16.81 -11.92
N ALA A 163 -1.43 -17.07 -12.72
CA ALA A 163 -1.32 -18.00 -13.84
C ALA A 163 -0.39 -17.42 -14.93
N ARG A 164 0.44 -18.27 -15.54
CA ARG A 164 1.50 -17.85 -16.49
C ARG A 164 0.95 -17.05 -17.69
N ASP A 165 -0.22 -17.42 -18.17
CA ASP A 165 -0.92 -16.80 -19.30
C ASP A 165 -1.67 -15.50 -18.92
N ARG A 166 -1.75 -15.20 -17.63
CA ARG A 166 -2.43 -14.02 -17.07
C ARG A 166 -1.49 -12.95 -16.52
N VAL A 167 -0.18 -13.19 -16.55
CA VAL A 167 0.81 -12.20 -16.12
C VAL A 167 0.62 -10.90 -16.93
N LEU A 168 0.63 -9.79 -16.21
CA LEU A 168 0.74 -8.45 -16.79
C LEU A 168 2.20 -8.01 -16.69
N ASP A 169 2.87 -7.91 -17.84
CA ASP A 169 4.28 -7.54 -17.97
C ASP A 169 4.48 -6.33 -18.90
N GLY A 170 3.40 -5.64 -19.26
CA GLY A 170 3.40 -4.50 -20.17
C GLY A 170 3.51 -4.88 -21.65
N SER A 171 3.74 -6.15 -22.02
CA SER A 171 3.97 -6.54 -23.42
C SER A 171 2.72 -6.40 -24.30
N LYS A 172 1.54 -6.26 -23.69
CA LYS A 172 0.25 -6.12 -24.38
C LYS A 172 -0.12 -4.66 -24.64
N VAL A 173 0.57 -3.71 -24.01
CA VAL A 173 0.30 -2.28 -24.11
C VAL A 173 0.58 -1.77 -25.53
N ARG A 174 -0.31 -0.92 -26.04
CA ARG A 174 -0.28 -0.40 -27.40
C ARG A 174 -0.55 1.09 -27.41
N ASP A 175 -0.07 1.76 -28.46
CA ASP A 175 -0.48 3.11 -28.81
C ASP A 175 -2.01 3.18 -28.93
N GLY A 176 -2.62 4.18 -28.29
CA GLY A 176 -4.07 4.37 -28.25
C GLY A 176 -4.81 3.61 -27.15
N ASP A 177 -4.14 2.78 -26.34
CA ASP A 177 -4.77 2.19 -25.15
C ASP A 177 -5.27 3.28 -24.20
N ALA A 178 -6.44 3.06 -23.61
CA ALA A 178 -7.02 3.98 -22.64
C ALA A 178 -6.37 3.79 -21.26
N VAL A 179 -6.21 4.87 -20.51
CA VAL A 179 -5.78 4.82 -19.11
C VAL A 179 -6.98 5.14 -18.23
N LEU A 180 -7.35 4.18 -17.38
CA LEU A 180 -8.36 4.35 -16.34
C LEU A 180 -7.69 4.53 -14.98
N SER A 181 -8.27 5.33 -14.10
CA SER A 181 -7.78 5.54 -12.74
C SER A 181 -8.86 5.21 -11.71
N LEU A 182 -8.47 4.47 -10.67
CA LEU A 182 -9.20 4.36 -9.42
C LEU A 182 -8.68 5.43 -8.44
N PRO A 183 -9.56 6.12 -7.70
CA PRO A 183 -9.14 7.26 -6.87
C PRO A 183 -8.33 6.82 -5.64
N SER A 184 -7.38 7.64 -5.21
CA SER A 184 -6.80 7.57 -3.87
C SER A 184 -7.75 8.22 -2.84
N ASN A 185 -7.44 8.11 -1.54
CA ASN A 185 -8.18 8.76 -0.45
C ASN A 185 -7.30 9.75 0.35
N GLY A 186 -6.16 10.15 -0.18
CA GLY A 186 -5.16 10.96 0.51
C GLY A 186 -3.76 10.59 0.08
N LEU A 187 -2.80 10.65 1.00
CA LEU A 187 -1.38 10.40 0.72
C LEU A 187 -1.03 8.91 0.55
N HIS A 188 -1.93 8.02 0.99
CA HIS A 188 -1.64 6.60 1.19
C HIS A 188 -0.46 6.38 2.15
N THR A 189 0.71 6.03 1.64
CA THR A 189 1.95 5.81 2.43
C THR A 189 3.15 6.60 1.89
N ASN A 190 2.94 7.57 1.00
CA ASN A 190 4.02 8.29 0.32
C ASN A 190 3.89 9.81 0.48
N GLY A 191 5.01 10.53 0.37
CA GLY A 191 5.03 12.00 0.47
C GLY A 191 4.95 12.57 1.90
N TYR A 192 4.92 11.72 2.93
CA TYR A 192 4.76 12.14 4.33
C TYR A 192 5.89 13.04 4.84
N SER A 193 7.12 12.88 4.34
CA SER A 193 8.23 13.77 4.73
C SER A 193 7.98 15.22 4.28
N LEU A 194 7.48 15.42 3.06
CA LEU A 194 7.12 16.75 2.56
C LEU A 194 5.88 17.28 3.28
N ALA A 195 4.86 16.43 3.45
CA ALA A 195 3.62 16.79 4.14
C ALA A 195 3.88 17.32 5.57
N ARG A 196 4.69 16.61 6.36
CA ARG A 196 5.05 17.01 7.73
C ARG A 196 5.82 18.32 7.75
N ARG A 197 6.78 18.49 6.84
CA ARG A 197 7.55 19.75 6.74
C ARG A 197 6.64 20.93 6.43
N VAL A 198 5.73 20.79 5.47
CA VAL A 198 4.78 21.87 5.13
C VAL A 198 3.82 22.13 6.30
N LEU A 199 3.11 21.11 6.76
CA LEU A 199 2.02 21.29 7.72
C LEU A 199 2.51 21.67 9.12
N PHE A 200 3.54 21.00 9.63
CA PHE A 200 3.96 21.15 11.02
C PHE A 200 5.14 22.12 11.17
N GLU A 201 6.14 22.05 10.30
CA GLU A 201 7.34 22.91 10.45
C GLU A 201 7.15 24.32 9.86
N GLN A 202 6.53 24.43 8.68
CA GLN A 202 6.34 25.73 8.02
C GLN A 202 5.08 26.46 8.49
N GLN A 203 3.97 25.73 8.57
CA GLN A 203 2.66 26.33 8.90
C GLN A 203 2.35 26.27 10.40
N GLY A 204 3.05 25.41 11.16
CA GLY A 204 2.90 25.33 12.62
C GLY A 204 1.59 24.69 13.08
N PHE A 205 0.93 23.90 12.24
CA PHE A 205 -0.28 23.18 12.64
C PHE A 205 0.03 22.07 13.66
N GLY A 206 -0.93 21.81 14.54
CA GLY A 206 -1.00 20.60 15.34
C GLY A 206 -1.82 19.50 14.64
N LEU A 207 -1.67 18.26 15.11
CA LEU A 207 -2.37 17.09 14.56
C LEU A 207 -3.90 17.19 14.62
N ASP A 208 -4.44 17.81 15.67
CA ASP A 208 -5.89 17.96 15.87
C ASP A 208 -6.48 19.18 15.14
N ASP A 209 -5.65 19.99 14.49
CA ASP A 209 -6.13 21.13 13.73
C ASP A 209 -6.96 20.67 12.52
N SER A 210 -7.96 21.47 12.17
CA SER A 210 -8.82 21.25 10.99
C SER A 210 -8.75 22.47 10.08
N PRO A 211 -7.70 22.60 9.25
CA PRO A 211 -7.55 23.73 8.33
C PRO A 211 -8.76 23.89 7.40
N HIS A 212 -9.04 25.14 7.00
CA HIS A 212 -10.15 25.43 6.12
C HIS A 212 -10.06 24.63 4.81
N GLY A 213 -11.15 23.95 4.46
CA GLY A 213 -11.25 23.14 3.24
C GLY A 213 -10.96 21.65 3.42
N LEU A 214 -10.38 21.21 4.54
CA LEU A 214 -10.08 19.79 4.78
C LEU A 214 -11.30 18.97 5.25
N GLY A 215 -12.25 19.61 5.94
CA GLY A 215 -13.47 18.98 6.45
C GLY A 215 -13.29 18.01 7.63
N VAL A 216 -12.06 17.57 7.91
CA VAL A 216 -11.65 16.71 9.03
C VAL A 216 -10.36 17.23 9.68
N SER A 217 -9.94 16.60 10.78
CA SER A 217 -8.65 16.89 11.42
C SER A 217 -7.47 16.46 10.56
N LEU A 218 -6.30 17.08 10.74
CA LEU A 218 -5.07 16.68 10.05
C LEU A 218 -4.69 15.25 10.39
N VAL A 219 -4.85 14.81 11.64
CA VAL A 219 -4.57 13.43 12.04
C VAL A 219 -5.46 12.43 11.31
N ASP A 220 -6.76 12.71 11.14
CA ASP A 220 -7.66 11.81 10.42
C ASP A 220 -7.34 11.76 8.93
N ALA A 221 -7.04 12.90 8.31
CA ALA A 221 -6.66 12.96 6.90
C ALA A 221 -5.31 12.29 6.62
N LEU A 222 -4.31 12.51 7.49
CA LEU A 222 -2.97 11.95 7.34
C LEU A 222 -2.92 10.47 7.71
N LEU A 223 -3.74 9.98 8.64
CA LEU A 223 -3.80 8.56 9.02
C LEU A 223 -4.90 7.78 8.30
N ALA A 224 -5.55 8.37 7.29
CA ALA A 224 -6.45 7.66 6.39
C ALA A 224 -5.72 6.41 5.83
N PRO A 225 -6.30 5.19 5.98
CA PRO A 225 -5.65 3.97 5.53
C PRO A 225 -5.43 3.94 4.02
N HIS A 226 -4.29 3.42 3.58
CA HIS A 226 -3.98 3.11 2.20
C HIS A 226 -5.08 2.19 1.66
N ARG A 227 -5.73 2.59 0.58
CA ARG A 227 -6.77 1.77 -0.07
C ARG A 227 -6.18 0.47 -0.64
N SER A 228 -6.89 -0.64 -0.45
CA SER A 228 -6.65 -1.82 -1.27
C SER A 228 -7.50 -1.73 -2.54
N TYR A 229 -6.90 -2.03 -3.69
CA TYR A 229 -7.59 -2.12 -4.98
C TYR A 229 -7.88 -3.57 -5.39
N LEU A 230 -7.61 -4.53 -4.52
CA LEU A 230 -7.72 -5.97 -4.81
C LEU A 230 -9.12 -6.40 -5.21
N GLU A 231 -10.12 -6.04 -4.40
CA GLU A 231 -11.50 -6.48 -4.56
C GLU A 231 -12.13 -6.01 -5.89
N PRO A 232 -12.01 -4.72 -6.28
CA PRO A 232 -12.55 -4.27 -7.57
C PRO A 232 -11.73 -4.74 -8.78
N VAL A 233 -10.40 -4.91 -8.64
CA VAL A 233 -9.51 -5.15 -9.80
C VAL A 233 -9.25 -6.64 -10.06
N LEU A 234 -9.00 -7.46 -9.04
CA LEU A 234 -8.63 -8.87 -9.26
C LEU A 234 -9.67 -9.65 -10.10
N PRO A 235 -10.99 -9.52 -9.88
CA PRO A 235 -11.99 -10.22 -10.69
C PRO A 235 -11.97 -9.81 -12.17
N LEU A 236 -11.55 -8.59 -12.49
CA LEU A 236 -11.36 -8.13 -13.87
C LEU A 236 -10.17 -8.86 -14.51
N LEU A 237 -9.04 -8.91 -13.79
CA LEU A 237 -7.83 -9.56 -14.26
C LEU A 237 -8.03 -11.08 -14.44
N GLU A 238 -8.80 -11.71 -13.55
CA GLU A 238 -9.10 -13.14 -13.63
C GLU A 238 -10.05 -13.51 -14.78
N LYS A 239 -10.88 -12.59 -15.26
CA LYS A 239 -11.73 -12.78 -16.46
C LYS A 239 -10.93 -12.69 -17.76
N GLY A 240 -9.82 -11.96 -17.76
CA GLY A 240 -8.86 -11.89 -18.86
C GLY A 240 -9.08 -10.76 -19.89
N SER A 241 -8.10 -10.66 -20.78
CA SER A 241 -7.96 -9.89 -22.05
C SER A 241 -8.14 -8.37 -22.11
N SER A 242 -8.93 -7.71 -21.28
CA SER A 242 -9.21 -6.27 -21.52
C SER A 242 -8.17 -5.31 -20.90
N VAL A 243 -7.47 -5.75 -19.86
CA VAL A 243 -6.42 -4.97 -19.18
C VAL A 243 -5.04 -5.41 -19.67
N HIS A 244 -4.28 -4.46 -20.22
CA HIS A 244 -2.94 -4.69 -20.77
C HIS A 244 -1.83 -4.46 -19.75
N ALA A 245 -2.03 -3.53 -18.81
CA ALA A 245 -1.11 -3.24 -17.71
C ALA A 245 -1.85 -2.59 -16.54
N CYS A 246 -1.22 -2.61 -15.37
CA CYS A 246 -1.69 -1.94 -14.17
C CYS A 246 -0.53 -1.15 -13.55
N ALA A 247 -0.77 -0.01 -12.93
CA ALA A 247 0.24 0.72 -12.17
C ALA A 247 -0.30 1.16 -10.81
N HIS A 248 0.38 0.77 -9.74
CA HIS A 248 0.12 1.24 -8.39
C HIS A 248 0.88 2.54 -8.16
N ILE A 249 0.17 3.61 -7.81
CA ILE A 249 0.77 4.95 -7.73
C ILE A 249 1.26 5.20 -6.31
N THR A 250 2.58 5.16 -6.14
CA THR A 250 3.27 5.24 -4.85
C THR A 250 4.26 6.40 -4.86
N GLY A 251 5.44 6.25 -4.24
CA GLY A 251 6.52 7.24 -4.34
C GLY A 251 6.97 7.40 -5.79
N GLY A 252 7.24 8.64 -6.21
CA GLY A 252 7.48 8.96 -7.61
C GLY A 252 6.21 9.31 -8.41
N GLY A 253 5.02 9.14 -7.80
CA GLY A 253 3.74 9.54 -8.37
C GLY A 253 3.44 8.89 -9.72
N VAL A 254 2.59 9.52 -10.53
CA VAL A 254 2.26 8.98 -11.87
C VAL A 254 3.44 9.03 -12.82
N LEU A 255 4.35 10.00 -12.62
CA LEU A 255 5.49 10.24 -13.51
C LEU A 255 6.55 9.15 -13.43
N ASP A 256 6.76 8.52 -12.27
CA ASP A 256 7.76 7.45 -12.12
C ASP A 256 7.14 6.04 -12.10
N ASN A 257 5.84 5.90 -11.77
CA ASN A 257 5.22 4.57 -11.62
C ASN A 257 4.60 4.04 -12.92
N LEU A 258 3.87 4.86 -13.68
CA LEU A 258 3.23 4.40 -14.92
C LEU A 258 4.26 3.99 -15.99
N PRO A 259 5.42 4.68 -16.22
CA PRO A 259 6.40 4.23 -17.21
C PRO A 259 6.96 2.82 -16.96
N ARG A 260 6.94 2.33 -15.72
CA ARG A 260 7.50 1.00 -15.36
C ARG A 260 6.77 -0.15 -16.04
N VAL A 261 5.55 0.09 -16.52
CA VAL A 261 4.67 -0.92 -17.13
C VAL A 261 4.43 -0.66 -18.61
N LEU A 262 5.13 0.33 -19.19
CA LEU A 262 5.05 0.65 -20.62
C LEU A 262 6.25 0.02 -21.36
N PRO A 263 6.05 -0.51 -22.57
CA PRO A 263 7.14 -0.94 -23.42
C PRO A 263 7.91 0.28 -23.95
N ALA A 264 9.17 0.06 -24.34
CA ALA A 264 10.01 1.11 -24.90
C ALA A 264 9.36 1.76 -26.13
N GLY A 265 9.43 3.09 -26.20
CA GLY A 265 8.85 3.88 -27.29
C GLY A 265 7.37 4.22 -27.14
N LEU A 266 6.74 3.84 -26.01
CA LEU A 266 5.42 4.32 -25.63
C LEU A 266 5.50 5.18 -24.36
N GLY A 267 4.68 6.21 -24.32
CA GLY A 267 4.42 7.05 -23.15
C GLY A 267 2.92 7.15 -22.85
N ALA A 268 2.56 8.04 -21.94
CA ALA A 268 1.16 8.32 -21.61
C ALA A 268 0.87 9.81 -21.48
N GLU A 269 -0.29 10.23 -21.96
CA GLU A 269 -0.88 11.54 -21.71
C GLU A 269 -2.04 11.40 -20.73
N LEU A 270 -1.91 12.00 -19.55
CA LEU A 270 -2.94 12.01 -18.50
C LEU A 270 -3.52 13.40 -18.35
N ARG A 271 -4.83 13.51 -18.12
CA ARG A 271 -5.54 14.78 -17.92
C ARG A 271 -5.68 15.07 -16.43
N LYS A 272 -5.11 16.15 -15.92
CA LYS A 272 -5.16 16.47 -14.47
C LYS A 272 -6.57 16.67 -13.94
N ASP A 273 -7.43 17.34 -14.71
CA ASP A 273 -8.80 17.65 -14.30
C ASP A 273 -9.77 16.46 -14.40
N SER A 274 -9.26 15.28 -14.77
CA SER A 274 -10.07 14.05 -14.86
C SER A 274 -10.26 13.35 -13.51
N VAL A 275 -9.42 13.65 -12.52
CA VAL A 275 -9.44 13.06 -11.17
C VAL A 275 -9.62 14.16 -10.13
N GLU A 276 -10.41 13.87 -9.10
CA GLU A 276 -10.53 14.77 -7.95
C GLU A 276 -9.30 14.64 -7.06
N VAL A 277 -8.57 15.74 -6.86
CA VAL A 277 -7.42 15.79 -5.95
C VAL A 277 -7.92 15.80 -4.51
N PRO A 278 -7.53 14.82 -3.66
CA PRO A 278 -7.88 14.79 -2.24
C PRO A 278 -7.55 16.10 -1.52
N ASP A 279 -8.45 16.58 -0.66
CA ASP A 279 -8.32 17.90 -0.03
C ASP A 279 -7.02 18.06 0.76
N ILE A 280 -6.53 16.99 1.41
CA ILE A 280 -5.24 17.01 2.12
C ILE A 280 -4.06 17.25 1.17
N LEU A 281 -4.08 16.66 -0.03
CA LEU A 281 -3.02 16.87 -1.02
C LEU A 281 -3.08 18.29 -1.56
N ARG A 282 -4.29 18.78 -1.88
CA ARG A 282 -4.50 20.17 -2.31
C ARG A 282 -3.97 21.16 -1.27
N LEU A 283 -4.32 20.96 -0.01
CA LEU A 283 -3.86 21.77 1.12
C LEU A 283 -2.33 21.80 1.22
N ILE A 284 -1.68 20.63 1.17
CA ILE A 284 -0.22 20.51 1.24
C ILE A 284 0.44 21.22 0.06
N THR A 285 -0.05 21.00 -1.17
CA THR A 285 0.55 21.61 -2.36
C THR A 285 0.38 23.13 -2.38
N GLU A 286 -0.79 23.64 -1.98
CA GLU A 286 -1.05 25.08 -1.92
C GLU A 286 -0.20 25.78 -0.86
N LEU A 287 -0.18 25.25 0.38
CA LEU A 287 0.58 25.83 1.48
C LEU A 287 2.09 25.70 1.32
N GLY A 288 2.53 24.59 0.72
CA GLY A 288 3.94 24.33 0.42
C GLY A 288 4.43 25.03 -0.84
N GLN A 289 3.54 25.67 -1.61
CA GLN A 289 3.83 26.26 -2.92
C GLN A 289 4.52 25.25 -3.86
N VAL A 290 4.08 23.99 -3.80
CA VAL A 290 4.63 22.89 -4.59
C VAL A 290 4.09 23.03 -6.01
N ASP A 291 4.97 23.10 -7.00
CA ASP A 291 4.54 23.18 -8.40
C ASP A 291 3.95 21.84 -8.88
N ASP A 292 3.09 21.90 -9.91
CA ASP A 292 2.41 20.72 -10.45
C ASP A 292 3.40 19.59 -10.78
N SER A 293 4.58 19.89 -11.35
CA SER A 293 5.52 18.85 -11.78
C SER A 293 6.13 18.10 -10.60
N GLU A 294 6.46 18.81 -9.51
CA GLU A 294 6.91 18.17 -8.26
C GLU A 294 5.74 17.43 -7.59
N ALA A 295 4.55 18.02 -7.55
CA ALA A 295 3.38 17.41 -6.93
C ALA A 295 3.02 16.05 -7.56
N TYR A 296 3.00 15.95 -8.88
CA TYR A 296 2.74 14.70 -9.62
C TYR A 296 3.90 13.69 -9.58
N ARG A 297 5.09 14.10 -9.13
CA ARG A 297 6.23 13.22 -8.87
C ARG A 297 6.31 12.77 -7.42
N VAL A 298 5.76 13.53 -6.47
CA VAL A 298 5.85 13.19 -5.04
C VAL A 298 4.60 12.46 -4.57
N PHE A 299 3.43 12.96 -4.97
CA PHE A 299 2.14 12.48 -4.52
C PHE A 299 1.39 11.75 -5.63
N ASN A 300 0.39 10.98 -5.22
CA ASN A 300 -0.52 10.34 -6.15
C ASN A 300 -1.51 11.32 -6.81
N MET A 301 -1.71 12.52 -6.22
CA MET A 301 -2.60 13.57 -6.72
C MET A 301 -4.03 13.09 -7.07
N GLY A 302 -4.53 12.08 -6.37
CA GLY A 302 -5.83 11.45 -6.62
C GLY A 302 -5.76 10.19 -7.48
N PHE A 303 -4.69 9.97 -8.24
CA PHE A 303 -4.47 8.77 -9.04
C PHE A 303 -3.97 7.64 -8.14
N GLY A 304 -4.83 6.75 -7.64
CA GLY A 304 -4.41 5.69 -6.73
C GLY A 304 -3.88 4.45 -7.44
N PHE A 305 -4.64 3.97 -8.43
CA PHE A 305 -4.31 2.76 -9.19
C PHE A 305 -4.75 2.94 -10.63
N LEU A 306 -3.85 2.68 -11.58
CA LEU A 306 -4.11 2.84 -13.01
C LEU A 306 -4.30 1.49 -13.68
N LEU A 307 -5.21 1.44 -14.64
CA LEU A 307 -5.39 0.33 -15.57
C LEU A 307 -5.17 0.86 -16.99
N VAL A 308 -4.31 0.19 -17.75
CA VAL A 308 -4.17 0.38 -19.20
C VAL A 308 -5.05 -0.64 -19.88
N VAL A 309 -6.01 -0.18 -20.68
CA VAL A 309 -7.14 -0.99 -21.16
C VAL A 309 -7.27 -0.83 -22.67
N ASP A 310 -7.64 -1.92 -23.35
CA ASP A 310 -8.06 -1.87 -24.75
C ASP A 310 -9.16 -0.80 -24.93
N PRO A 311 -9.02 0.15 -25.87
CA PRO A 311 -9.96 1.25 -26.02
C PRO A 311 -11.39 0.78 -26.33
N THR A 312 -11.57 -0.43 -26.88
CA THR A 312 -12.88 -1.02 -27.17
C THR A 312 -13.59 -1.60 -25.94
N GLU A 313 -12.87 -1.77 -24.83
CA GLU A 313 -13.36 -2.42 -23.61
C GLU A 313 -13.56 -1.44 -22.44
N VAL A 314 -13.26 -0.15 -22.64
CA VAL A 314 -13.32 0.91 -21.62
C VAL A 314 -14.66 0.92 -20.88
N ASP A 315 -15.77 0.96 -21.60
CA ASP A 315 -17.11 1.02 -21.00
C ASP A 315 -17.42 -0.21 -20.15
N THR A 316 -16.98 -1.40 -20.59
CA THR A 316 -17.17 -2.65 -19.86
C THR A 316 -16.36 -2.68 -18.57
N VAL A 317 -15.09 -2.26 -18.63
CA VAL A 317 -14.23 -2.18 -17.44
C VAL A 317 -14.76 -1.15 -16.45
N LEU A 318 -15.12 0.05 -16.91
CA LEU A 318 -15.71 1.09 -16.05
C LEU A 318 -17.03 0.64 -15.41
N ALA A 319 -17.90 -0.05 -16.15
CA ALA A 319 -19.15 -0.58 -15.60
C ALA A 319 -18.90 -1.60 -14.49
N SER A 320 -17.91 -2.48 -14.65
CA SER A 320 -17.53 -3.45 -13.62
C SER A 320 -16.93 -2.78 -12.38
N LEU A 321 -16.07 -1.77 -12.56
CA LEU A 321 -15.49 -1.01 -11.44
C LEU A 321 -16.58 -0.25 -10.66
N ARG A 322 -17.52 0.39 -11.35
CA ARG A 322 -18.68 1.05 -10.72
C ARG A 322 -19.58 0.08 -9.98
N ALA A 323 -19.78 -1.12 -10.52
CA ALA A 323 -20.54 -2.18 -9.85
C ALA A 323 -19.84 -2.68 -8.57
N ALA A 324 -18.51 -2.58 -8.50
CA ALA A 324 -17.72 -2.82 -7.30
C ALA A 324 -17.64 -1.59 -6.37
N GLY A 325 -18.35 -0.50 -6.68
CA GLY A 325 -18.42 0.71 -5.85
C GLY A 325 -17.31 1.74 -6.11
N GLU A 326 -16.53 1.59 -7.18
CA GLU A 326 -15.43 2.50 -7.51
C GLU A 326 -15.87 3.65 -8.45
N ASP A 327 -15.45 4.89 -8.14
CA ASP A 327 -15.55 6.04 -9.05
C ASP A 327 -14.35 6.05 -10.01
N ALA A 328 -14.21 4.99 -10.78
CA ALA A 328 -13.17 4.88 -11.79
C ALA A 328 -13.48 5.79 -13.00
N ARG A 329 -12.44 6.43 -13.53
CA ARG A 329 -12.56 7.38 -14.65
C ARG A 329 -11.51 7.11 -15.71
N GLU A 330 -11.84 7.41 -16.97
CA GLU A 330 -10.84 7.48 -18.03
C GLU A 330 -10.08 8.79 -17.91
N VAL A 331 -8.77 8.67 -17.67
CA VAL A 331 -7.92 9.81 -17.34
C VAL A 331 -6.93 10.16 -18.44
N GLY A 332 -6.75 9.29 -19.42
CA GLY A 332 -5.71 9.50 -20.41
C GLY A 332 -5.62 8.40 -21.44
N ARG A 333 -4.53 8.41 -22.21
CA ARG A 333 -4.22 7.39 -23.20
C ARG A 333 -2.72 7.13 -23.29
N ILE A 334 -2.37 5.94 -23.74
CA ILE A 334 -1.02 5.60 -24.18
C ILE A 334 -0.78 6.21 -25.56
N THR A 335 0.43 6.72 -25.77
CA THR A 335 0.83 7.39 -27.02
C THR A 335 2.25 6.99 -27.44
N GLY A 336 2.50 6.87 -28.74
CA GLY A 336 3.85 6.78 -29.32
C GLY A 336 4.55 8.14 -29.53
N ASP A 337 3.87 9.26 -29.25
CA ASP A 337 4.38 10.61 -29.55
C ASP A 337 5.32 11.18 -28.48
N LEU A 338 5.43 10.54 -27.31
CA LEU A 338 6.31 10.96 -26.22
C LEU A 338 6.91 9.75 -25.50
N ASP A 339 8.06 9.96 -24.85
CA ASP A 339 8.70 8.97 -23.99
C ASP A 339 8.49 9.38 -22.52
N GLY A 340 7.88 8.50 -21.71
CA GLY A 340 7.49 8.79 -20.32
C GLY A 340 6.03 9.19 -20.13
N VAL A 341 5.73 10.04 -19.15
CA VAL A 341 4.36 10.48 -18.82
C VAL A 341 4.28 11.99 -18.84
N CYS A 342 3.24 12.51 -19.49
CA CYS A 342 2.87 13.91 -19.46
C CYS A 342 1.50 14.06 -18.77
N VAL A 343 1.41 15.00 -17.82
CA VAL A 343 0.15 15.39 -17.20
C VAL A 343 -0.26 16.75 -17.77
N VAL A 344 -1.37 16.78 -18.52
CA VAL A 344 -1.92 17.96 -19.19
C VAL A 344 -3.14 18.51 -18.47
#